data_AF-A0A443S7U4-F1
#
_entry.id   AF-A0A443S7U4-F1
#
_cell.length_a   1.000
_cell.length_b   1.000
_cell.length_c   1.000
_cell.angle_alpha   90.00
_cell.angle_beta   90.00
_cell.angle_gamma   90.00
#
_symmetry.space_group_name_H-M   'P 1'
#
loop_
_entity.id
_entity.type
_entity.pdbx_description
1 polymer ?
#
loop_
_entity_poly.entity_id
_entity_poly.type
_entity_poly.pdbx_seq_one_letter_code
_entity_poly.pdbx_strand_id
1 'polypeptide(L)'
;MLYICERHFQRISNKSLFTGLTAKTHFGRPDFTALFESLQNCFPEVNRIGVFSCGPPPMTRSVQKGCEALNRKEGAIFIHHYENF
;
A
#
# COMPACT_ATOMS: atom_id res chain seq x y z
N MET A 1 8.48 13.28 17.03
CA MET A 1 9.39 12.16 17.37
C MET A 1 9.38 11.05 16.33
N LEU A 2 8.22 10.45 15.99
CA LEU A 2 8.15 9.36 15.00
C LEU A 2 8.93 9.63 13.71
N TYR A 3 8.69 10.76 13.04
CA TYR A 3 9.41 11.13 11.82
C TYR A 3 10.94 11.12 11.94
N ILE A 4 11.46 11.64 13.05
CA ILE A 4 12.91 11.69 13.30
C ILE A 4 13.44 10.26 13.52
N CYS A 5 12.75 9.46 14.32
CA CYS A 5 13.09 8.07 14.57
C CYS A 5 13.11 7.23 13.28
N GLU A 6 12.10 7.40 12.42
CA GLU A 6 11.99 6.67 11.15
C GLU A 6 13.06 7.10 10.14
N ARG A 7 13.33 8.40 10.00
CA ARG A 7 14.31 8.88 9.00
C ARG A 7 15.76 8.67 9.40
N HIS A 8 16.08 8.75 10.69
CA HIS A 8 17.48 8.78 11.15
C HIS A 8 17.92 7.50 11.87
N PHE A 9 17.01 6.79 12.53
CA PHE A 9 17.39 5.71 13.46
C PHE A 9 16.88 4.33 13.04
N GLN A 10 15.77 4.24 12.30
CA GLN A 10 15.22 2.96 11.83
C GLN A 10 16.23 2.18 10.98
N ARG A 11 17.05 2.86 10.17
CA ARG A 11 18.06 2.22 9.29
C ARG A 11 19.15 1.46 10.07
N ILE A 12 19.36 1.78 11.34
CA ILE A 12 20.44 1.21 12.16
C ILE A 12 19.96 -0.08 12.87
N SER A 13 18.74 -0.04 13.42
CA SER A 13 18.19 -1.14 14.23
C SER A 13 17.24 -2.07 13.45
N ASN A 14 16.92 -1.70 12.20
CA ASN A 14 15.86 -2.31 11.38
C ASN A 14 14.48 -2.37 12.10
N LYS A 15 14.32 -1.53 13.12
CA LYS A 15 13.14 -1.34 13.96
C LYS A 15 13.05 0.12 14.35
N SER A 16 11.83 0.64 14.37
CA SER A 16 11.56 1.98 14.88
C SER A 16 11.90 2.05 16.36
N LEU A 17 12.71 3.02 16.77
CA LEU A 17 12.96 3.27 18.20
C LEU A 17 11.72 3.83 18.92
N PHE A 18 10.76 4.40 18.18
CA PHE A 18 9.58 5.01 18.78
C PHE A 18 8.42 4.02 18.91
N THR A 19 8.16 3.19 17.89
CA THR A 19 7.04 2.25 17.89
C THR A 19 7.45 0.80 18.11
N GLY A 20 8.75 0.47 17.99
CA GLY A 20 9.25 -0.91 18.04
C GLY A 20 8.97 -1.74 16.79
N LEU A 21 8.31 -1.17 15.76
CA LEU A 21 7.91 -1.90 14.55
C LEU A 21 9.06 -2.03 13.54
N THR A 22 9.11 -3.15 12.83
CA THR A 22 9.97 -3.34 11.65
C THR A 22 9.38 -2.71 10.38
N ALA A 23 8.06 -2.55 10.36
CA ALA A 23 7.34 -1.89 9.28
C ALA A 23 7.83 -0.44 9.09
N LYS A 24 8.03 -0.05 7.83
CA LYS A 24 8.46 1.32 7.47
C LYS A 24 7.27 2.27 7.50
N THR A 25 7.44 3.38 8.20
CA THR A 25 6.46 4.47 8.18
C THR A 25 6.79 5.45 7.06
N HIS A 26 5.87 5.61 6.13
CA HIS A 26 5.95 6.64 5.09
C HIS A 26 5.15 7.87 5.49
N PHE A 27 5.62 9.05 5.10
CA PHE A 27 4.96 10.33 5.37
C PHE A 27 4.46 10.93 4.06
N GLY A 28 3.14 11.03 3.93
CA GLY A 28 2.47 11.49 2.71
C GLY A 28 1.20 10.70 2.44
N ARG A 29 0.58 10.95 1.27
CA ARG A 29 -0.52 10.11 0.77
C ARG A 29 0.08 8.89 0.05
N PRO A 30 -0.48 7.69 0.23
CA PRO A 30 -0.04 6.52 -0.53
C PRO A 30 -0.37 6.68 -2.01
N ASP A 31 0.57 6.29 -2.87
CA ASP A 31 0.31 6.09 -4.29
C ASP A 31 -0.10 4.63 -4.50
N PHE A 32 -1.42 4.40 -4.51
CA PHE A 32 -1.97 3.06 -4.65
C PHE A 32 -1.66 2.43 -6.01
N THR A 33 -1.58 3.21 -7.09
CA THR A 33 -1.27 2.69 -8.43
C THR A 33 0.15 2.14 -8.48
N ALA A 34 1.14 2.92 -8.00
CA ALA A 34 2.53 2.48 -7.94
C ALA A 34 2.70 1.30 -6.98
N LEU A 35 1.98 1.29 -5.85
CA LEU A 35 1.98 0.17 -4.92
C LEU A 35 1.48 -1.12 -5.58
N PHE A 36 0.35 -1.07 -6.28
CA PHE A 36 -0.22 -2.24 -6.96
C PHE A 36 0.66 -2.72 -8.11
N GLU A 37 1.33 -1.80 -8.82
CA GLU A 37 2.25 -2.16 -9.91
C GLU A 37 3.47 -2.90 -9.36
N SER A 38 3.99 -2.45 -8.22
CA SER A 38 5.06 -3.16 -7.52
C SER A 38 4.65 -4.56 -7.08
N LEU A 39 3.41 -4.75 -6.62
CA LEU A 39 2.89 -6.07 -6.23
C LEU A 39 2.81 -7.02 -7.43
N GLN A 40 2.30 -6.55 -8.57
CA GLN A 40 2.27 -7.36 -9.79
C GLN A 40 3.67 -7.79 -10.24
N ASN A 41 4.65 -6.89 -10.14
CA ASN A 41 6.04 -7.19 -10.51
C ASN A 41 6.71 -8.18 -9.54
N CYS A 42 6.36 -8.12 -8.25
CA CYS A 42 6.88 -9.04 -7.24
C CYS A 42 6.25 -10.44 -7.33
N PHE A 43 5.04 -10.57 -7.85
CA PHE A 43 4.27 -11.82 -7.91
C PHE A 43 3.69 -12.07 -9.32
N PRO A 44 4.54 -12.27 -10.35
CA PRO A 44 4.11 -12.37 -11.74
C PRO A 44 3.20 -13.56 -12.05
N GLU A 45 3.21 -14.61 -11.22
CA GLU A 45 2.37 -15.80 -11.34
C GLU A 45 0.92 -15.60 -10.86
N VAL A 46 0.64 -14.49 -10.17
CA VAL A 46 -0.66 -14.22 -9.57
C VAL A 46 -1.57 -13.56 -10.59
N ASN A 47 -2.66 -14.24 -10.96
CA ASN A 47 -3.61 -13.74 -11.95
C ASN A 47 -4.72 -12.84 -11.36
N ARG A 48 -4.95 -12.91 -10.05
CA ARG A 48 -6.04 -12.19 -9.36
C ARG A 48 -5.61 -11.74 -7.97
N ILE A 49 -5.88 -10.48 -7.64
CA ILE A 49 -5.54 -9.86 -6.34
C ILE A 49 -6.80 -9.20 -5.75
N GLY A 50 -7.18 -9.61 -4.55
CA GLY A 50 -8.26 -8.96 -3.79
C GLY A 50 -7.74 -7.77 -2.99
N VAL A 51 -8.42 -6.63 -3.09
CA VAL A 51 -8.10 -5.40 -2.35
C VAL A 51 -9.30 -5.01 -1.52
N PHE A 52 -9.14 -4.91 -0.20
CA PHE A 52 -10.21 -4.56 0.73
C PHE A 52 -9.90 -3.20 1.35
N SER A 53 -10.88 -2.29 1.40
CA SER A 53 -10.70 -0.97 1.99
C SER A 53 -11.83 -0.60 2.94
N CYS A 54 -11.46 -0.15 4.14
CA CYS A 54 -12.37 0.40 5.15
C CYS A 54 -11.80 1.77 5.59
N GLY A 55 -12.54 2.84 5.34
CA GLY A 55 -12.08 4.19 5.65
C GLY A 55 -12.87 5.30 4.95
N PRO A 56 -12.41 6.57 5.03
CA PRO A 56 -13.12 7.70 4.46
C PRO A 56 -13.36 7.57 2.95
N PRO A 57 -14.52 8.00 2.42
CA PRO A 57 -14.84 7.86 0.99
C PRO A 57 -13.78 8.41 0.01
N PRO A 58 -13.10 9.54 0.28
CA PRO A 58 -12.02 10.00 -0.60
C PRO A 58 -10.84 9.02 -0.68
N MET A 59 -10.52 8.34 0.42
CA MET A 59 -9.42 7.37 0.47
C MET A 59 -9.83 6.07 -0.23
N THR A 60 -11.01 5.53 0.06
CA THR A 60 -11.47 4.27 -0.56
C THR A 60 -11.64 4.42 -2.07
N ARG A 61 -12.12 5.58 -2.55
CA ARG A 61 -12.13 5.89 -3.99
C ARG A 61 -10.74 5.98 -4.62
N SER A 62 -9.73 6.43 -3.88
CA SER A 62 -8.34 6.45 -4.39
C SER A 62 -7.77 5.03 -4.55
N VAL A 63 -8.16 4.10 -3.67
CA VAL A 63 -7.87 2.67 -3.79
C VAL A 63 -8.54 2.09 -5.04
N GLN A 64 -9.85 2.38 -5.24
CA GLN A 64 -10.59 1.93 -6.43
C GLN A 64 -9.91 2.41 -7.72
N LYS A 65 -9.55 3.70 -7.79
CA LYS A 65 -8.85 4.27 -8.95
C LYS A 65 -7.53 3.58 -9.25
N GLY A 66 -6.77 3.20 -8.21
CA GLY A 66 -5.53 2.43 -8.37
C GLY A 66 -5.79 1.05 -9.00
N CYS A 67 -6.82 0.34 -8.53
CA CYS A 67 -7.21 -0.96 -9.09
C CYS A 67 -7.66 -0.82 -10.56
N GLU A 68 -8.52 0.16 -10.85
CA GLU A 68 -9.00 0.44 -12.22
C GLU A 68 -7.87 0.83 -13.18
N ALA A 69 -6.87 1.57 -12.70
CA ALA A 69 -5.73 1.96 -13.51
C ALA A 69 -4.89 0.74 -13.93
N LEU A 70 -4.70 -0.24 -13.03
CA LEU A 70 -3.95 -1.46 -13.35
C LEU A 70 -4.74 -2.46 -14.16
N ASN A 71 -6.05 -2.59 -13.93
CA ASN A 71 -6.90 -3.47 -14.73
C ASN A 71 -7.03 -3.05 -16.20
N ARG A 72 -6.58 -1.84 -16.57
CA ARG A 72 -6.48 -1.39 -17.95
C ARG A 72 -5.16 -1.80 -18.62
N LYS A 73 -4.22 -2.35 -17.86
CA LYS A 73 -2.93 -2.89 -18.35
C LYS A 73 -3.01 -4.42 -18.37
N GLU A 74 -2.06 -5.05 -19.06
CA GLU A 74 -1.86 -6.49 -18.95
C GLU A 74 -1.28 -6.85 -17.58
N GLY A 75 -1.78 -7.93 -16.98
CA GLY A 75 -1.35 -8.36 -15.66
C GLY A 75 -2.41 -9.03 -14.82
N ALA A 76 -2.20 -8.99 -13.50
CA ALA A 76 -3.14 -9.49 -12.52
C ALA A 76 -4.42 -8.63 -12.51
N ILE A 77 -5.57 -9.27 -12.32
CA ILE A 77 -6.84 -8.57 -12.14
C ILE A 77 -7.00 -8.18 -10.68
N PHE A 78 -7.09 -6.88 -10.40
CA PHE A 78 -7.35 -6.31 -9.09
C PHE A 78 -8.86 -6.17 -8.83
N ILE A 79 -9.36 -6.83 -7.78
CA ILE A 79 -10.77 -6.84 -7.40
C ILE A 79 -10.92 -6.03 -6.10
N HIS A 80 -11.59 -4.88 -6.18
CA HIS A 80 -11.74 -3.97 -5.04
C HIS A 80 -13.06 -4.20 -4.30
N HIS A 81 -12.97 -4.33 -2.97
CA HIS A 81 -14.07 -4.49 -2.04
C HIS A 81 -14.11 -3.33 -1.04
N TYR A 82 -15.30 -2.73 -0.93
CA TYR A 82 -15.61 -1.73 0.09
C TYR A 82 -16.12 -2.44 1.33
N GLU A 83 -15.40 -2.32 2.43
CA GLU A 83 -15.73 -2.98 3.69
C GLU A 83 -16.09 -1.94 4.76
N ASN A 84 -16.94 -2.34 5.70
CA ASN A 84 -17.35 -1.55 6.85
C ASN A 84 -17.45 -2.46 8.08
N PHE A 85 -16.27 -2.80 8.63
CA PHE A 85 -16.11 -3.67 9.80
C PHE A 85 -16.35 -2.95 11.13
#